data_AF-A0A7V8NND5-F1
#
_entry.id   AF-A0A7V8NND5-F1
#
_cell.length_a   1.000
_cell.length_b   1.000
_cell.length_c   1.000
_cell.angle_alpha   90.00
_cell.angle_beta   90.00
_cell.angle_gamma   90.00
#
_symmetry.space_group_name_H-M   'P 1'
#
loop_
_entity.id
_entity.type
_entity.pdbx_description
1 polymer ?
#
loop_
_entity_poly.entity_id
_entity_poly.type
_entity_poly.pdbx_seq_one_letter_code
_entity_poly.pdbx_strand_id
1 'polypeptide(L)' 'HRLGRLEIGETSVLIGVSAPHRAAAFDACRFAIDTLKRTVPIWKKEYFEDGAVWADGELPPAPVATPRAKPAS' A
#
# COMPACT_ATOMS: atom_id res chain seq x y z
N HIS A 1 -4.86 -7.69 -5.15
CA HIS A 1 -5.30 -6.35 -5.59
C HIS A 1 -6.39 -6.54 -6.62
N ARG A 2 -7.40 -5.68 -6.64
CA ARG A 2 -8.54 -5.80 -7.55
C ARG A 2 -8.35 -4.89 -8.76
N LEU A 3 -8.81 -5.36 -9.92
CA LEU A 3 -8.86 -4.61 -11.18
C LEU A 3 -10.32 -4.43 -11.60
N GLY A 4 -10.55 -3.53 -12.56
CA GLY A 4 -11.89 -3.22 -13.05
C GLY A 4 -12.60 -2.17 -12.21
N ARG A 5 -13.94 -2.11 -12.35
CA ARG A 5 -14.78 -1.12 -11.67
C ARG A 5 -14.90 -1.44 -10.19
N LEU A 6 -14.72 -0.42 -9.35
CA LEU A 6 -14.96 -0.48 -7.92
C LEU A 6 -15.99 0.59 -7.55
N GLU A 7 -16.95 0.22 -6.71
CA GLU A 7 -17.86 1.16 -6.07
C GLU A 7 -17.21 1.75 -4.81
N ILE A 8 -17.74 2.89 -4.36
CA ILE A 8 -17.24 3.59 -3.17
C ILE A 8 -17.32 2.65 -1.95
N GLY A 9 -16.22 2.59 -1.19
CA GLY A 9 -16.10 1.77 0.02
C GLY A 9 -15.60 0.35 -0.23
N GLU A 10 -15.52 -0.11 -1.47
CA GLU A 10 -15.01 -1.45 -1.73
C GLU A 10 -13.47 -1.55 -1.70
N THR A 11 -12.97 -2.72 -1.28
CA THR A 11 -11.53 -2.96 -1.15
C THR A 11 -10.82 -3.01 -2.51
N SER A 12 -9.82 -2.14 -2.68
CA SER A 12 -8.94 -2.15 -3.86
C SER A 12 -7.71 -3.05 -3.65
N VAL A 13 -7.09 -2.97 -2.48
CA VAL A 13 -5.90 -3.74 -2.11
C VAL A 13 -6.05 -4.25 -0.68
N LEU A 14 -5.67 -5.50 -0.45
CA LEU A 14 -5.56 -6.12 0.88
C LEU A 14 -4.15 -6.70 1.01
N ILE A 15 -3.51 -6.43 2.15
CA ILE A 15 -2.21 -7.00 2.52
C ILE A 15 -2.39 -7.63 3.92
N GLY A 16 -2.01 -8.90 4.05
CA GLY A 16 -2.00 -9.62 5.31
C GLY A 16 -0.59 -10.06 5.66
N VAL A 17 -0.18 -9.88 6.91
CA VAL A 17 1.14 -10.27 7.42
C VAL A 17 0.97 -10.93 8.78
N SER A 18 1.67 -12.03 9.02
CA SER A 18 1.78 -12.67 10.32
C SER A 18 3.24 -12.71 10.78
N ALA A 19 3.46 -12.51 12.08
CA ALA A 19 4.77 -12.62 12.70
C ALA A 19 4.59 -13.01 14.18
N PRO A 20 5.60 -13.64 14.83
CA PRO A 20 5.53 -14.00 16.26
C PRO A 20 5.29 -12.80 17.19
N HIS A 21 5.76 -11.61 16.79
CA HIS A 21 5.58 -10.37 17.53
C HIS A 21 5.02 -9.28 16.63
N ARG A 22 4.06 -8.51 17.16
CA ARG A 22 3.30 -7.52 16.39
C ARG A 22 4.15 -6.48 15.68
N ALA A 23 5.30 -6.08 16.26
CA ALA A 23 6.17 -5.06 15.69
C ALA A 23 6.63 -5.44 14.27
N ALA A 24 7.15 -6.66 14.11
CA ALA A 24 7.60 -7.15 12.81
C ALA A 24 6.45 -7.26 11.78
N ALA A 25 5.24 -7.63 12.23
CA ALA A 25 4.07 -7.68 11.34
C ALA A 25 3.67 -6.28 10.83
N PHE A 26 3.66 -5.27 11.70
CA PHE A 26 3.37 -3.89 11.31
C PHE A 26 4.43 -3.33 10.36
N ASP A 27 5.72 -3.52 10.67
CA ASP A 27 6.82 -3.03 9.84
C ASP A 27 6.78 -3.65 8.43
N ALA A 28 6.58 -4.97 8.36
CA ALA A 28 6.51 -5.68 7.07
C ALA A 28 5.25 -5.33 6.28
N CYS A 29 4.09 -5.14 6.93
CA CYS A 29 2.86 -4.72 6.27
C CYS A 29 3.00 -3.31 5.67
N ARG A 30 3.61 -2.38 6.43
CA ARG A 30 3.93 -1.03 5.95
C ARG A 30 4.89 -1.06 4.76
N PHE A 31 5.98 -1.81 4.88
CA PHE A 31 6.93 -2.00 3.78
C PHE A 31 6.23 -2.52 2.53
N ALA A 32 5.37 -3.53 2.66
CA ALA A 32 4.67 -4.14 1.53
C ALA A 32 3.75 -3.15 0.79
N ILE A 33 2.95 -2.34 1.50
CA ILE A 33 2.09 -1.34 0.84
C ILE A 33 2.91 -0.22 0.19
N ASP A 34 3.98 0.23 0.85
CA ASP A 34 4.84 1.30 0.34
C ASP A 34 5.58 0.84 -0.93
N THR A 35 6.12 -0.37 -0.92
CA THR A 35 6.76 -0.96 -2.11
C THR A 35 5.76 -1.14 -3.24
N LEU A 36 4.57 -1.69 -2.95
CA LEU A 36 3.53 -1.89 -3.97
C LEU A 36 3.18 -0.58 -4.67
N LYS A 37 2.99 0.50 -3.91
CA LYS A 37 2.68 1.83 -4.44
C LYS A 37 3.80 2.46 -5.27
N ARG A 38 5.05 2.05 -5.07
CA ARG A 38 6.21 2.55 -5.81
C ARG A 38 6.50 1.78 -7.08
N THR A 39 6.36 0.46 -7.04
CA THR A 39 6.93 -0.41 -8.07
C THR A 39 5.88 -1.05 -8.98
N VAL A 40 4.63 -1.15 -8.54
CA VAL A 40 3.57 -1.78 -9.33
C VAL A 40 2.84 -0.71 -10.15
N PRO A 41 2.80 -0.85 -11.49
CA PRO A 41 2.09 0.09 -12.36
C PRO A 41 0.58 -0.07 -12.22
N ILE A 42 -0.02 0.67 -11.28
CA ILE A 42 -1.46 0.68 -11.02
C ILE A 42 -1.97 2.12 -11.09
N TRP A 43 -3.01 2.34 -11.90
CA TRP A 43 -3.66 3.63 -12.04
C TRP A 43 -5.15 3.52 -11.73
N LYS A 44 -5.73 4.58 -11.16
CA LYS A 44 -7.17 4.68 -10.91
C LYS A 44 -7.77 5.69 -11.87
N LYS A 45 -8.81 5.29 -12.58
CA LYS A 45 -9.64 6.20 -13.36
C LYS A 45 -10.91 6.50 -12.56
N GLU A 46 -11.09 7.76 -12.21
CA GLU A 46 -12.23 8.25 -11.45
C GLU A 46 -13.31 8.71 -12.42
N TYR A 47 -14.56 8.32 -12.15
CA TYR A 47 -15.71 8.60 -13.00
C TYR A 47 -16.68 9.49 -12.20
N PHE A 48 -17.05 10.61 -12.80
CA PHE A 48 -17.97 11.62 -12.30
C PHE A 48 -19.16 11.76 -13.25
N GLU A 49 -20.18 12.53 -12.87
CA GLU A 49 -21.38 12.74 -13.70
C GLU A 49 -21.05 13.39 -15.06
N ASP A 50 -20.02 14.22 -15.09
CA ASP A 50 -19.61 15.04 -16.24
C ASP A 50 -18.36 14.52 -16.97
N GLY A 51 -17.77 13.41 -16.53
CA GLY A 51 -16.59 12.85 -17.20
C GLY A 51 -15.78 11.87 -16.38
N ALA A 52 -14.53 11.64 -16.81
CA ALA A 52 -13.61 10.76 -16.12
C ALA A 52 -12.16 11.24 -16.26
N VAL A 53 -11.39 11.10 -15.18
CA VAL A 53 -9.98 11.52 -15.11
C VAL A 53 -9.13 10.40 -14.54
N TRP A 54 -7.86 10.36 -14.94
CA TRP A 54 -6.88 9.48 -14.28
C TRP A 54 -6.35 10.20 -13.05
N ALA A 55 -6.34 9.52 -11.90
CA ALA A 55 -5.71 10.03 -10.70
C ALA A 55 -4.19 9.99 -10.87
N ASP A 56 -3.51 11.10 -10.56
CA ASP A 56 -2.05 11.23 -10.66
C ASP A 56 -1.32 10.25 -9.72
N GLY A 57 -1.97 9.90 -8.61
CA GLY A 57 -1.40 9.07 -7.55
C GLY A 57 -0.40 9.85 -6.69
N GLU A 58 -0.22 9.39 -5.45
CA GLU A 58 0.79 9.92 -4.53
C GLU A 58 1.75 8.79 -4.16
N LEU A 59 3.05 9.10 -4.23
CA LEU A 59 4.07 8.18 -3.76
C LEU A 59 4.13 8.26 -2.22
N PRO A 60 4.31 7.12 -1.54
CA PRO A 60 4.52 7.12 -0.10
C PRO A 60 5.78 7.95 0.26
N PRO A 61 5.90 8.44 1.50
CA PRO A 61 7.11 9.12 1.97
C PRO A 61 8.33 8.20 1.84
N ALA A 62 9.52 8.81 1.71
CA ALA A 62 10.77 8.06 1.65
C ALA A 62 10.86 7.07 2.84
N PRO A 63 11.43 5.87 2.65
CA PRO A 63 11.50 4.88 3.73
C PRO A 63 12.25 5.49 4.93
N VAL A 64 11.61 5.44 6.10
CA VAL A 64 12.31 5.76 7.36
C VAL A 64 13.21 4.58 7.66
N ALA A 65 14.50 4.81 7.88
CA ALA A 65 15.45 3.74 8.20
C ALA A 65 14.95 2.95 9.43
N THR A 66 14.66 1.66 9.26
CA THR A 66 14.30 0.80 10.38
C THR A 66 15.50 0.68 11.31
N PRO A 67 15.36 0.95 12.62
CA PRO A 67 16.45 0.68 13.57
C PRO A 67 16.84 -0.79 13.47
N ARG A 68 18.13 -1.09 13.27
CA ARG A 68 18.61 -2.47 13.34
C ARG A 68 18.25 -3.03 14.72
N ALA A 69 17.57 -4.17 14.75
CA ALA A 69 17.38 -4.93 15.98
C ALA A 69 18.75 -5.22 16.60
N LYS A 70 18.91 -4.92 17.90
CA LYS A 70 20.11 -5.34 18.65
C LYS A 70 20.18 -6.86 18.63
N PRO A 71 21.36 -7.46 18.40
CA PRO A 71 21.53 -8.90 18.56
C PRO A 71 21.21 -9.26 20.02
N ALA A 72 20.40 -10.31 20.20
CA ALA A 72 20.18 -10.89 21.52
C ALA A 72 21.52 -11.39 22.08
N SER A 73 21.79 -11.07 23.34
CA SER A 73 22.95 -11.56 24.11
C SER A 73 22.82 -13.04 24.46
#